data_AF-A0AB35FR70-F1
#
_entry.id   AF-A0AB35FR70-F1
#
_cell.length_a   1.000
_cell.length_b   1.000
_cell.length_c   1.000
_cell.angle_alpha   90.00
_cell.angle_beta   90.00
_cell.angle_gamma   90.00
#
_symmetry.space_group_name_H-M   'P 1'
#
loop_
_entity.id
_entity.type
_entity.pdbx_description
1 polymer ?
#
loop_
_entity_poly.entity_id
_entity_poly.type
_entity_poly.pdbx_seq_one_letter_code
_entity_poly.pdbx_strand_id
1 'polypeptide(L)'
;MFALICGRSVEADAPQVINHDEVRGFPDSTSEFLKTYQPYLKVNSGCVPFPAVDAAGNVSGGLKPSGFASDGCSKNLGQIYVRADEFEGECAVMYSWFFPKNKIGDWPTDVGSRYDWQNVIVWLSSCDGQAHVNAVSYWSNRGYHTTTKPYMDGTHPLVAYVHDYSIGHRVVGTRTRGGMQPAIGWFDLTDEASLTLDLYDFGVSVPFITRNFYQNLARAYYR
;
A
#
# COMPACT_ATOMS: atom_id res chain seq x y z
N MET A 1 -15.07 10.27 -48.77
CA MET A 1 -15.53 9.06 -48.07
C MET A 1 -15.19 9.25 -46.60
N PHE A 2 -16.15 9.75 -45.81
CA PHE A 2 -15.94 9.98 -44.39
C PHE A 2 -16.16 8.65 -43.66
N ALA A 3 -15.09 8.06 -43.14
CA ALA A 3 -15.19 6.92 -42.25
C ALA A 3 -15.55 7.46 -40.84
N LEU A 4 -16.82 7.34 -40.48
CA LEU A 4 -17.25 7.47 -39.08
C LEU A 4 -16.78 6.21 -38.35
N ILE A 5 -15.68 6.33 -37.59
CA ILE A 5 -15.32 5.30 -36.61
C ILE A 5 -16.24 5.55 -35.41
N CYS A 6 -17.31 4.74 -35.31
CA CYS A 6 -18.14 4.65 -34.11
C CYS A 6 -17.26 4.10 -32.98
N GLY A 7 -16.64 4.99 -32.21
CA GLY A 7 -16.07 4.64 -30.92
C GLY A 7 -17.22 4.23 -29.99
N ARG A 8 -17.25 2.96 -29.57
CA ARG A 8 -18.04 2.56 -28.42
C ARG A 8 -17.47 3.30 -27.21
N SER A 9 -18.25 4.20 -26.62
CA SER A 9 -18.05 4.60 -25.23
C SER A 9 -18.14 3.35 -24.38
N VAL A 10 -17.02 2.89 -23.85
CA VAL A 10 -17.01 1.95 -22.73
C VAL A 10 -17.43 2.80 -21.53
N GLU A 11 -18.71 2.75 -21.17
CA GLU A 11 -19.11 3.14 -19.82
C GLU A 11 -18.43 2.13 -18.90
N ALA A 12 -17.37 2.55 -18.22
CA ALA A 12 -16.83 1.78 -17.12
C ALA A 12 -17.93 1.71 -16.06
N ASP A 13 -18.41 0.50 -15.76
CA ASP A 13 -19.33 0.29 -14.65
C ASP A 13 -18.69 0.88 -13.37
N ALA A 14 -19.49 1.57 -12.56
CA ALA A 14 -19.00 2.10 -11.30
C ALA A 14 -18.44 0.95 -10.43
N PRO A 15 -17.31 1.16 -9.73
CA PRO A 15 -16.68 0.11 -8.94
C PRO A 15 -17.67 -0.44 -7.91
N GLN A 16 -17.90 -1.75 -7.92
CA GLN A 16 -18.77 -2.39 -6.94
C GLN A 16 -18.02 -2.47 -5.61
N VAL A 17 -18.68 -2.07 -4.53
CA VAL A 17 -18.17 -2.28 -3.17
C VAL A 17 -18.58 -3.68 -2.72
N ILE A 18 -17.60 -4.56 -2.52
CA ILE A 18 -17.81 -5.97 -2.13
C ILE A 18 -17.27 -6.21 -0.72
N ASN A 19 -17.55 -7.39 -0.13
CA ASN A 19 -17.01 -7.70 1.20
C ASN A 19 -15.48 -7.70 1.16
N HIS A 20 -14.84 -7.28 2.25
CA HIS A 20 -13.39 -7.08 2.28
C HIS A 20 -12.60 -8.38 2.06
N ASP A 21 -13.21 -9.53 2.34
CA ASP A 21 -12.67 -10.87 2.17
C ASP A 21 -13.07 -11.55 0.84
N GLU A 22 -13.88 -10.89 0.02
CA GLU A 22 -14.27 -11.35 -1.33
C GLU A 22 -13.40 -10.75 -2.43
N VAL A 23 -12.66 -9.67 -2.13
CA VAL A 23 -11.73 -9.03 -3.08
C VAL A 23 -10.62 -10.01 -3.45
N ARG A 24 -10.54 -10.35 -4.74
CA ARG A 24 -9.49 -11.22 -5.26
C ARG A 24 -8.25 -10.40 -5.59
N GLY A 25 -7.18 -10.65 -4.86
CA GLY A 25 -5.87 -10.04 -5.12
C GLY A 25 -5.28 -10.46 -6.46
N PHE A 26 -4.25 -9.73 -6.87
CA PHE A 26 -3.48 -9.98 -8.07
C PHE A 26 -2.41 -11.04 -7.81
N PRO A 27 -2.02 -11.82 -8.83
CA PRO A 27 -0.82 -12.63 -8.73
C PRO A 27 0.40 -11.72 -8.47
N ASP A 28 1.47 -12.34 -7.97
CA ASP A 28 2.75 -11.64 -7.83
C ASP A 28 3.35 -11.39 -9.22
N SER A 29 3.34 -10.14 -9.67
CA SER A 29 3.68 -9.77 -11.06
C SER A 29 4.58 -8.55 -11.18
N THR A 30 5.22 -8.11 -10.09
CA THR A 30 6.23 -7.06 -10.16
C THR A 30 7.53 -7.54 -10.82
N SER A 31 8.33 -6.60 -11.34
CA SER A 31 9.66 -6.93 -11.86
C SER A 31 10.58 -7.49 -10.77
N GLU A 32 11.50 -8.38 -11.16
CA GLU A 32 12.51 -8.95 -10.24
C GLU A 32 13.32 -7.86 -9.51
N PHE A 33 13.55 -6.72 -10.16
CA PHE A 33 14.20 -5.56 -9.56
C PHE A 33 13.39 -5.03 -8.36
N LEU A 34 12.11 -4.75 -8.52
CA LEU A 34 11.27 -4.25 -7.42
C LEU A 34 11.13 -5.32 -6.33
N LYS A 35 10.95 -6.57 -6.72
CA LYS A 35 10.85 -7.69 -5.77
C LYS A 35 12.09 -7.86 -4.89
N THR A 36 13.29 -7.54 -5.43
CA THR A 36 14.55 -7.58 -4.68
C THR A 36 14.55 -6.66 -3.45
N TYR A 37 13.82 -5.55 -3.48
CA TYR A 37 13.77 -4.58 -2.37
C TYR A 37 12.43 -4.57 -1.65
N GLN A 38 11.55 -5.52 -1.95
CA GLN A 38 10.25 -5.65 -1.30
C GLN A 38 10.42 -5.84 0.21
N PRO A 39 9.76 -5.05 1.07
CA PRO A 39 9.88 -5.19 2.51
C PRO A 39 9.23 -6.47 3.04
N TYR A 40 9.80 -7.01 4.13
CA TYR A 40 9.08 -7.93 5.01
C TYR A 40 8.17 -7.14 5.95
N LEU A 41 6.92 -7.57 6.10
CA LEU A 41 5.96 -6.98 7.04
C LEU A 41 5.67 -7.89 8.22
N LYS A 42 5.99 -7.42 9.43
CA LYS A 42 5.59 -8.02 10.69
C LYS A 42 4.36 -7.30 11.24
N VAL A 43 3.21 -7.96 11.23
CA VAL A 43 1.99 -7.46 11.88
C VAL A 43 2.07 -7.79 13.36
N ASN A 44 2.15 -6.77 14.22
CA ASN A 44 2.17 -6.95 15.68
C ASN A 44 0.77 -6.80 16.30
N SER A 45 -0.11 -6.05 15.66
CA SER A 45 -1.47 -5.76 16.13
C SER A 45 -2.35 -5.31 14.96
N GLY A 46 -3.68 -5.36 15.16
CA GLY A 46 -4.64 -4.92 14.16
C GLY A 46 -4.88 -5.96 13.06
N CYS A 47 -5.35 -5.47 11.91
CA CYS A 47 -5.55 -6.31 10.74
C CYS A 47 -4.23 -6.76 10.12
N VAL A 48 -4.26 -7.90 9.43
CA VAL A 48 -3.26 -8.20 8.40
C VAL A 48 -3.60 -7.46 7.09
N PRO A 49 -2.68 -7.35 6.12
CA PRO A 49 -3.01 -6.73 4.83
C PRO A 49 -4.06 -7.51 4.05
N PHE A 50 -4.85 -6.81 3.23
CA PHE A 50 -5.85 -7.36 2.31
C PHE A 50 -5.69 -6.72 0.92
N PRO A 51 -6.20 -7.35 -0.16
CA PRO A 51 -6.41 -6.66 -1.42
C PRO A 51 -7.46 -5.54 -1.26
N ALA A 52 -7.15 -4.35 -1.76
CA ALA A 52 -8.07 -3.21 -1.76
C ALA A 52 -9.01 -3.21 -2.95
N VAL A 53 -8.54 -3.72 -4.09
CA VAL A 53 -9.22 -3.74 -5.38
C VAL A 53 -8.89 -5.04 -6.11
N ASP A 54 -9.82 -5.55 -6.92
CA ASP A 54 -9.59 -6.69 -7.82
C ASP A 54 -9.42 -6.24 -9.29
N ALA A 55 -9.15 -7.21 -10.18
CA ALA A 55 -8.91 -6.93 -11.60
C ALA A 55 -10.11 -6.33 -12.35
N ALA A 56 -11.34 -6.47 -11.85
CA ALA A 56 -12.53 -5.88 -12.44
C ALA A 56 -12.84 -4.48 -11.88
N GLY A 57 -11.99 -3.95 -10.99
CA GLY A 57 -12.23 -2.69 -10.31
C GLY A 57 -13.21 -2.80 -9.14
N ASN A 58 -13.59 -4.00 -8.68
CA ASN A 58 -14.37 -4.10 -7.45
C ASN A 58 -13.48 -3.71 -6.27
N VAL A 59 -14.03 -2.94 -5.34
CA VAL A 59 -13.30 -2.37 -4.21
C VAL A 59 -13.73 -3.00 -2.89
N SER A 60 -12.79 -3.17 -1.98
CA SER A 60 -13.04 -3.62 -0.61
C SER A 60 -13.99 -2.67 0.11
N GLY A 61 -15.07 -3.20 0.70
CA GLY A 61 -15.96 -2.45 1.61
C GLY A 61 -15.40 -2.23 3.01
N GLY A 62 -14.21 -2.79 3.29
CA GLY A 62 -13.53 -2.67 4.55
C GLY A 62 -14.36 -3.20 5.72
N LEU A 63 -14.02 -2.76 6.92
CA LEU A 63 -14.66 -3.14 8.16
C LEU A 63 -14.95 -1.89 8.98
N LYS A 64 -16.06 -1.89 9.71
CA LYS A 64 -16.30 -0.86 10.72
C LYS A 64 -15.19 -0.94 11.79
N PRO A 65 -14.65 0.18 12.30
CA PRO A 65 -13.62 0.20 13.35
C PRO A 65 -14.19 -0.15 14.74
N SER A 66 -14.91 -1.27 14.82
CA SER A 66 -15.54 -1.81 16.02
C SER A 66 -14.99 -3.18 16.40
N GLY A 67 -15.31 -3.64 17.61
CA GLY A 67 -14.75 -4.88 18.17
C GLY A 67 -13.25 -4.75 18.40
N PHE A 68 -12.51 -5.83 18.66
CA PHE A 68 -11.06 -5.74 18.77
C PHE A 68 -10.40 -5.31 17.46
N ALA A 69 -9.20 -4.74 17.55
CA ALA A 69 -8.48 -4.20 16.40
C ALA A 69 -8.29 -5.21 15.24
N SER A 70 -8.22 -6.51 15.54
CA SER A 70 -8.04 -7.60 14.57
C SER A 70 -9.33 -8.37 14.22
N ASP A 71 -10.46 -8.04 14.83
CA ASP A 71 -11.73 -8.74 14.59
C ASP A 71 -12.15 -8.63 13.12
N GLY A 72 -12.41 -9.78 12.50
CA GLY A 72 -12.82 -9.90 11.09
C GLY A 72 -11.68 -9.74 10.07
N CYS A 73 -10.45 -9.44 10.50
CA CYS A 73 -9.33 -9.15 9.59
C CYS A 73 -7.97 -9.73 10.06
N SER A 74 -7.98 -10.79 10.85
CA SER A 74 -6.75 -11.41 11.39
C SER A 74 -6.08 -12.41 10.45
N LYS A 75 -6.73 -12.75 9.32
CA LYS A 75 -6.25 -13.79 8.39
C LYS A 75 -6.55 -13.40 6.94
N ASN A 76 -5.47 -13.21 6.17
CA ASN A 76 -5.44 -13.08 4.72
C ASN A 76 -3.97 -13.20 4.29
N LEU A 77 -3.73 -13.59 3.04
CA LEU A 77 -2.37 -13.53 2.47
C LEU A 77 -1.91 -12.08 2.26
N GLY A 78 -2.86 -11.21 1.94
CA GLY A 78 -2.66 -9.80 1.64
C GLY A 78 -2.27 -9.52 0.19
N GLN A 79 -1.99 -8.25 -0.07
CA GLN A 79 -1.41 -7.73 -1.30
C GLN A 79 -0.46 -6.60 -0.90
N ILE A 80 0.63 -6.41 -1.64
CA ILE A 80 1.43 -5.20 -1.59
C ILE A 80 1.40 -4.50 -2.95
N TYR A 81 1.11 -3.20 -2.95
CA TYR A 81 1.05 -2.37 -4.15
C TYR A 81 2.35 -1.59 -4.29
N VAL A 82 2.92 -1.57 -5.49
CA VAL A 82 4.26 -1.02 -5.73
C VAL A 82 4.22 0.03 -6.82
N ARG A 83 4.78 1.21 -6.56
CA ARG A 83 5.05 2.22 -7.60
C ARG A 83 6.46 2.77 -7.43
N ALA A 84 7.20 2.80 -8.53
CA ALA A 84 8.56 3.29 -8.58
C ALA A 84 8.69 4.38 -9.64
N ASP A 85 9.53 5.37 -9.35
CA ASP A 85 10.00 6.35 -10.33
C ASP A 85 11.30 6.99 -9.86
N GLU A 86 11.99 7.67 -10.75
CA GLU A 86 13.12 8.52 -10.40
C GLU A 86 12.62 9.78 -9.67
N PHE A 87 13.32 10.16 -8.60
CA PHE A 87 13.03 11.36 -7.83
C PHE A 87 14.33 11.92 -7.26
N GLU A 88 14.67 13.17 -7.61
CA GLU A 88 15.85 13.88 -7.10
C GLU A 88 17.17 13.08 -7.26
N GLY A 89 17.30 12.34 -8.36
CA GLY A 89 18.50 11.55 -8.69
C GLY A 89 18.62 10.20 -7.96
N GLU A 90 17.57 9.76 -7.26
CA GLU A 90 17.45 8.43 -6.68
C GLU A 90 16.24 7.69 -7.27
N CYS A 91 16.18 6.37 -7.11
CA CYS A 91 14.97 5.63 -7.41
C CYS A 91 14.10 5.54 -6.16
N ALA A 92 12.91 6.10 -6.20
CA ALA A 92 11.96 6.04 -5.10
C ALA A 92 10.96 4.92 -5.34
N VAL A 93 11.03 3.86 -4.53
CA VAL A 93 10.09 2.73 -4.62
C VAL A 93 9.14 2.75 -3.43
N MET A 94 7.88 3.11 -3.68
CA MET A 94 6.82 3.07 -2.68
C MET A 94 6.17 1.70 -2.64
N TYR A 95 6.16 1.08 -1.46
CA TYR A 95 5.44 -0.15 -1.16
C TYR A 95 4.30 0.16 -0.22
N SER A 96 3.08 -0.21 -0.59
CA SER A 96 1.86 0.15 0.13
C SER A 96 1.00 -1.06 0.45
N TRP A 97 0.48 -1.09 1.68
CA TRP A 97 -0.46 -2.09 2.17
C TRP A 97 -1.80 -1.45 2.49
N PHE A 98 -2.86 -2.17 2.15
CA PHE A 98 -4.22 -1.86 2.56
C PHE A 98 -4.64 -2.75 3.72
N PHE A 99 -5.34 -2.16 4.70
CA PHE A 99 -5.97 -2.89 5.78
C PHE A 99 -7.47 -2.56 5.85
N PRO A 100 -8.34 -3.56 6.08
CA PRO A 100 -9.79 -3.33 6.10
C PRO A 100 -10.29 -2.38 7.19
N LYS A 101 -9.51 -2.04 8.22
CA LYS A 101 -9.85 -1.01 9.20
C LYS A 101 -8.60 -0.55 9.93
N ASN A 102 -8.63 0.69 10.42
CA ASN A 102 -7.68 1.18 11.42
C ASN A 102 -8.44 1.47 12.71
N LYS A 103 -8.07 0.82 13.81
CA LYS A 103 -8.66 1.08 15.12
C LYS A 103 -7.75 1.96 15.99
N ILE A 104 -8.31 3.02 16.57
CA ILE A 104 -7.66 3.89 17.56
C ILE A 104 -8.11 3.46 18.96
N GLY A 105 -7.14 3.15 19.83
CA GLY A 105 -7.42 2.42 21.07
C GLY A 105 -7.82 0.96 20.79
N ASP A 106 -8.49 0.34 21.76
CA ASP A 106 -9.01 -1.01 21.62
C ASP A 106 -10.40 -1.13 22.29
N TRP A 107 -11.02 -2.32 22.30
CA TRP A 107 -12.33 -2.51 22.92
C TRP A 107 -12.34 -1.97 24.37
N PRO A 108 -13.36 -1.19 24.78
CA PRO A 108 -14.68 -1.02 24.16
C PRO A 108 -14.85 0.21 23.24
N THR A 109 -13.79 0.92 22.83
CA THR A 109 -13.97 2.09 21.96
C THR A 109 -14.18 1.69 20.50
N ASP A 110 -15.07 2.39 19.79
CA ASP A 110 -15.33 2.22 18.36
C ASP A 110 -14.83 3.45 17.58
N VAL A 111 -13.54 3.78 17.78
CA VAL A 111 -12.89 4.95 17.17
C VAL A 111 -11.86 4.47 16.14
N GLY A 112 -11.82 5.13 14.99
CA GLY A 112 -10.90 4.78 13.90
C GLY A 112 -11.51 5.04 12.53
N SER A 113 -11.01 4.35 11.52
CA SER A 113 -11.47 4.46 10.13
C SER A 113 -11.81 3.10 9.53
N ARG A 114 -12.75 3.11 8.57
CA ARG A 114 -13.21 1.94 7.81
C ARG A 114 -12.14 1.37 6.87
N TYR A 115 -10.99 2.01 6.76
CA TYR A 115 -9.89 1.62 5.91
C TYR A 115 -8.58 2.11 6.51
N ASP A 116 -7.47 1.46 6.18
CA ASP A 116 -6.12 1.95 6.42
C ASP A 116 -5.26 1.76 5.18
N TRP A 117 -4.41 2.75 4.91
CA TRP A 117 -3.36 2.67 3.92
C TRP A 117 -2.05 3.05 4.58
N GLN A 118 -1.10 2.12 4.59
CA GLN A 118 0.24 2.36 5.09
C GLN A 118 1.25 2.13 3.98
N ASN A 119 2.34 2.88 3.99
CA ASN A 119 3.39 2.69 3.02
C ASN A 119 4.78 2.94 3.61
N VAL A 120 5.76 2.37 2.93
CA VAL A 120 7.16 2.77 3.05
C VAL A 120 7.68 3.19 1.69
N ILE A 121 8.64 4.11 1.67
CA ILE A 121 9.41 4.45 0.46
C ILE A 121 10.83 3.98 0.68
N VAL A 122 11.31 3.12 -0.21
CA VAL A 122 12.69 2.64 -0.25
C VAL A 122 13.42 3.47 -1.29
N TRP A 123 14.40 4.25 -0.83
CA TRP A 123 15.25 5.08 -1.67
C TRP A 123 16.45 4.27 -2.12
N LEU A 124 16.53 3.99 -3.42
CA LEU A 124 17.60 3.22 -4.03
C LEU A 124 18.55 4.12 -4.81
N SER A 125 19.80 3.70 -4.93
CA SER A 125 20.84 4.45 -5.67
C SER A 125 20.55 4.65 -7.16
N SER A 126 19.74 3.80 -7.78
CA SER A 126 19.38 3.83 -9.20
C SER A 126 18.10 3.02 -9.45
N CYS A 127 17.39 3.29 -10.56
CA CYS A 127 16.20 2.51 -10.96
C CYS A 127 16.54 1.30 -11.85
N ASP A 128 17.83 1.04 -12.05
CA ASP A 128 18.35 -0.07 -12.83
C ASP A 128 19.51 -0.79 -12.12
N GLY A 129 19.78 -2.03 -12.55
CA GLY A 129 20.95 -2.80 -12.12
C GLY A 129 21.00 -3.19 -10.64
N GLN A 130 22.21 -3.33 -10.12
CA GLN A 130 22.48 -3.63 -8.70
C GLN A 130 22.44 -2.34 -7.88
N ALA A 131 21.23 -1.91 -7.51
CA ALA A 131 21.06 -0.79 -6.61
C ALA A 131 21.36 -1.17 -5.15
N HIS A 132 21.60 -0.17 -4.31
CA HIS A 132 21.61 -0.35 -2.86
C HIS A 132 20.61 0.59 -2.20
N VAL A 133 20.15 0.23 -1.01
CA VAL A 133 19.21 1.03 -0.23
C VAL A 133 19.95 2.16 0.47
N ASN A 134 19.64 3.39 0.10
CA ASN A 134 20.18 4.61 0.71
C ASN A 134 19.42 4.99 1.98
N ALA A 135 18.09 4.89 1.94
CA ALA A 135 17.22 5.21 3.06
C ALA A 135 15.87 4.50 2.95
N VAL A 136 15.15 4.44 4.08
CA VAL A 136 13.74 4.02 4.11
C VAL A 136 12.92 5.04 4.88
N SER A 137 11.84 5.51 4.25
CA SER A 137 10.84 6.39 4.85
C SER A 137 9.62 5.58 5.28
N TYR A 138 9.15 5.79 6.50
CA TYR A 138 8.02 5.06 7.09
C TYR A 138 6.86 6.02 7.33
N TRP A 139 5.69 5.73 6.77
CA TRP A 139 4.48 6.51 7.02
C TRP A 139 3.98 6.32 8.47
N SER A 140 3.63 7.43 9.13
CA SER A 140 3.22 7.44 10.54
C SER A 140 1.92 8.20 10.82
N ASN A 141 1.03 8.31 9.83
CA ASN A 141 -0.22 9.11 9.83
C ASN A 141 -0.02 10.63 9.95
N ARG A 142 1.06 11.10 10.59
CA ARG A 142 1.41 12.53 10.73
C ARG A 142 2.46 12.99 9.73
N GLY A 143 3.22 12.07 9.15
CA GLY A 143 4.32 12.34 8.24
C GLY A 143 5.21 11.12 8.04
N TYR A 144 6.30 11.31 7.31
CA TYR A 144 7.31 10.28 7.13
C TYR A 144 8.41 10.41 8.19
N HIS A 145 8.77 9.28 8.79
CA HIS A 145 10.02 9.14 9.51
C HIS A 145 11.03 8.44 8.60
N THR A 146 12.13 9.11 8.25
CA THR A 146 13.15 8.53 7.35
C THR A 146 14.43 8.20 8.11
N THR A 147 15.06 7.07 7.76
CA THR A 147 16.38 6.67 8.29
C THR A 147 17.27 6.13 7.18
N THR A 148 18.54 6.51 7.21
CA THR A 148 19.61 5.96 6.36
C THR A 148 20.25 4.70 6.95
N LYS A 149 19.76 4.24 8.11
CA LYS A 149 20.18 3.00 8.78
C LYS A 149 18.98 2.11 9.09
N PRO A 150 18.19 1.70 8.08
CA PRO A 150 17.05 0.80 8.28
C PRO A 150 17.51 -0.58 8.77
N TYR A 151 16.60 -1.31 9.40
CA TYR A 151 16.81 -2.74 9.64
C TYR A 151 16.53 -3.51 8.36
N MET A 152 17.40 -4.47 8.02
CA MET A 152 17.40 -5.18 6.74
C MET A 152 17.59 -6.68 6.95
N ASP A 153 17.02 -7.49 6.06
CA ASP A 153 17.36 -8.90 5.83
C ASP A 153 17.80 -9.04 4.37
N GLY A 154 19.10 -9.13 4.12
CA GLY A 154 19.67 -8.94 2.79
C GLY A 154 19.33 -7.56 2.23
N THR A 155 18.66 -7.53 1.08
CA THR A 155 18.17 -6.31 0.41
C THR A 155 16.78 -5.87 0.86
N HIS A 156 16.11 -6.65 1.73
CA HIS A 156 14.72 -6.41 2.13
C HIS A 156 14.64 -5.59 3.42
N PRO A 157 14.00 -4.41 3.41
CA PRO A 157 13.68 -3.69 4.65
C PRO A 157 12.78 -4.50 5.56
N LEU A 158 13.03 -4.40 6.87
CA LEU A 158 12.21 -5.03 7.90
C LEU A 158 11.24 -4.02 8.51
N VAL A 159 9.96 -4.20 8.23
CA VAL A 159 8.88 -3.29 8.61
C VAL A 159 7.94 -3.98 9.59
N ALA A 160 7.50 -3.27 10.62
CA ALA A 160 6.41 -3.70 11.49
C ALA A 160 5.21 -2.77 11.36
N TYR A 161 4.00 -3.34 11.32
CA TYR A 161 2.75 -2.64 11.50
C TYR A 161 2.36 -2.73 12.98
N VAL A 162 2.27 -1.58 13.64
CA VAL A 162 2.11 -1.46 15.10
C VAL A 162 0.96 -0.53 15.43
N HIS A 163 0.31 -0.79 16.56
CA HIS A 163 -0.72 0.08 17.10
C HIS A 163 -0.11 1.20 17.94
N ASP A 164 -0.57 2.42 17.67
CA ASP A 164 -0.38 3.58 18.51
C ASP A 164 -1.75 4.01 19.06
N TYR A 165 -1.89 4.00 20.39
CA TYR A 165 -3.16 4.29 21.06
C TYR A 165 -3.73 5.68 20.74
N SER A 166 -2.88 6.64 20.32
CA SER A 166 -3.29 8.02 20.08
C SER A 166 -3.69 8.31 18.63
N ILE A 167 -3.12 7.57 17.67
CA ILE A 167 -3.25 7.85 16.23
C ILE A 167 -3.61 6.63 15.38
N GLY A 168 -3.88 5.49 16.02
CA GLY A 168 -4.17 4.23 15.34
C GLY A 168 -2.90 3.54 14.90
N HIS A 169 -2.95 2.81 13.79
CA HIS A 169 -1.80 2.02 13.37
C HIS A 169 -0.83 2.80 12.49
N ARG A 170 0.45 2.39 12.53
CA ARG A 170 1.53 2.95 11.72
C ARG A 170 2.56 1.90 11.38
N VAL A 171 3.37 2.16 10.36
CA VAL A 171 4.55 1.34 10.05
C VAL A 171 5.83 1.91 10.66
N VAL A 172 6.71 1.01 11.08
CA VAL A 172 8.01 1.33 11.68
C VAL A 172 9.08 0.34 11.24
N GLY A 173 10.35 0.71 11.35
CA GLY A 173 11.45 -0.26 11.22
C GLY A 173 11.46 -1.25 12.40
N THR A 174 11.77 -2.51 12.13
CA THR A 174 11.87 -3.57 13.16
C THR A 174 13.07 -4.49 12.93
N ARG A 175 13.52 -5.19 13.98
CA ARG A 175 14.54 -6.26 13.86
C ARG A 175 13.93 -7.64 13.60
N THR A 176 12.60 -7.75 13.62
CA THR A 176 11.90 -9.03 13.48
C THR A 176 11.46 -9.22 12.03
N ARG A 177 11.92 -10.31 11.41
CA ARG A 177 11.47 -10.69 10.06
C ARG A 177 9.98 -11.05 10.08
N GLY A 178 9.22 -10.43 9.19
CA GLY A 178 7.81 -10.70 8.95
C GLY A 178 7.57 -11.61 7.74
N GLY A 179 6.38 -11.50 7.15
CA GLY A 179 6.01 -12.17 5.91
C GLY A 179 6.06 -11.24 4.70
N MET A 180 5.98 -11.82 3.51
CA MET A 180 5.79 -11.10 2.25
C MET A 180 4.39 -11.36 1.70
N GLN A 181 3.88 -10.39 0.95
CA GLN A 181 2.60 -10.47 0.24
C GLN A 181 2.90 -10.55 -1.27
N PRO A 182 2.01 -11.14 -2.08
CA PRO A 182 2.05 -10.98 -3.53
C PRO A 182 2.15 -9.50 -3.90
N ALA A 183 3.09 -9.15 -4.79
CA ALA A 183 3.34 -7.77 -5.18
C ALA A 183 2.74 -7.48 -6.55
N ILE A 184 2.08 -6.33 -6.68
CA ILE A 184 1.53 -5.83 -7.94
C ILE A 184 2.06 -4.42 -8.21
N GLY A 185 2.64 -4.21 -9.39
CA GLY A 185 3.11 -2.91 -9.84
C GLY A 185 1.95 -2.03 -10.28
N TRP A 186 2.05 -0.71 -10.06
CA TRP A 186 1.03 0.25 -10.50
C TRP A 186 0.72 0.13 -11.99
N PHE A 187 1.76 -0.09 -12.81
CA PHE A 187 1.64 -0.24 -14.26
C PHE A 187 1.25 -1.66 -14.71
N ASP A 188 1.16 -2.61 -13.78
CA ASP A 188 0.71 -3.99 -14.04
C ASP A 188 -0.75 -4.20 -13.63
N LEU A 189 -1.38 -3.20 -13.01
CA LEU A 189 -2.82 -3.20 -12.71
C LEU A 189 -3.63 -3.13 -14.01
N THR A 190 -4.85 -3.65 -13.96
CA THR A 190 -5.83 -3.38 -15.03
C THR A 190 -6.24 -1.91 -15.02
N ASP A 191 -6.76 -1.44 -16.15
CA ASP A 191 -7.29 -0.08 -16.28
C ASP A 191 -8.42 0.15 -15.26
N GLU A 192 -9.29 -0.84 -15.05
CA GLU A 192 -10.38 -0.77 -14.09
C GLU A 192 -9.87 -0.65 -12.64
N ALA A 193 -8.83 -1.40 -12.27
CA ALA A 193 -8.28 -1.40 -10.93
C ALA A 193 -7.51 -0.11 -10.62
N SER A 194 -6.67 0.35 -11.56
CA SER A 194 -5.92 1.60 -11.40
C SER A 194 -6.86 2.81 -11.36
N LEU A 195 -7.88 2.85 -12.23
CA LEU A 195 -8.93 3.87 -12.22
C LEU A 195 -9.70 3.88 -10.89
N THR A 196 -10.07 2.70 -10.39
CA THR A 196 -10.77 2.58 -9.09
C THR A 196 -9.92 3.12 -7.95
N LEU A 197 -8.62 2.81 -7.91
CA LEU A 197 -7.73 3.34 -6.88
C LEU A 197 -7.54 4.87 -6.98
N ASP A 198 -7.50 5.43 -8.19
CA ASP A 198 -7.38 6.87 -8.42
C ASP A 198 -8.66 7.65 -8.03
N LEU A 199 -9.85 7.02 -8.16
CA LEU A 199 -11.14 7.72 -8.04
C LEU A 199 -11.96 7.38 -6.78
N TYR A 200 -11.85 6.17 -6.22
CA TYR A 200 -12.67 5.75 -5.10
C TYR A 200 -12.26 6.47 -3.80
N ASP A 201 -13.26 6.97 -3.07
CA ASP A 201 -13.02 7.65 -1.79
C ASP A 201 -12.96 6.63 -0.63
N PHE A 202 -11.74 6.25 -0.25
CA PHE A 202 -11.50 5.46 0.95
C PHE A 202 -11.65 6.27 2.25
N GLY A 203 -11.92 7.58 2.22
CA GLY A 203 -11.87 8.46 3.39
C GLY A 203 -10.47 8.58 4.04
N VAL A 204 -9.48 7.89 3.46
CA VAL A 204 -8.05 7.92 3.76
C VAL A 204 -7.29 7.96 2.44
N SER A 205 -6.07 8.50 2.45
CA SER A 205 -5.31 8.72 1.23
C SER A 205 -4.64 7.42 0.73
N VAL A 206 -4.91 7.02 -0.52
CA VAL A 206 -4.13 5.99 -1.21
C VAL A 206 -2.77 6.60 -1.59
N PRO A 207 -1.62 6.07 -1.16
CA PRO A 207 -0.39 6.85 -1.19
C PRO A 207 0.33 6.86 -2.54
N PHE A 208 0.13 5.83 -3.37
CA PHE A 208 0.86 5.58 -4.61
C PHE A 208 0.08 5.96 -5.88
N ILE A 209 -1.13 6.48 -5.74
CA ILE A 209 -1.95 6.89 -6.89
C ILE A 209 -1.42 8.18 -7.52
N THR A 210 -1.88 8.48 -8.74
CA THR A 210 -1.30 9.55 -9.58
C THR A 210 -1.30 10.91 -8.88
N ARG A 211 -2.38 11.24 -8.17
CA ARG A 211 -2.51 12.50 -7.43
C ARG A 211 -1.51 12.65 -6.28
N ASN A 212 -1.17 11.54 -5.62
CA ASN A 212 -0.52 11.57 -4.31
C ASN A 212 0.95 11.13 -4.35
N PHE A 213 1.36 10.36 -5.37
CA PHE A 213 2.69 9.73 -5.42
C PHE A 213 3.84 10.72 -5.24
N TYR A 214 4.01 11.67 -6.16
CA TYR A 214 5.13 12.64 -6.09
C TYR A 214 5.05 13.56 -4.87
N GLN A 215 3.85 13.92 -4.41
CA GLN A 215 3.69 14.71 -3.18
C GLN A 215 4.19 13.95 -1.96
N ASN A 216 3.92 12.64 -1.90
CA ASN A 216 4.43 11.78 -0.86
C ASN A 216 5.94 11.58 -0.94
N LEU A 217 6.50 11.45 -2.16
CA LEU A 217 7.96 11.43 -2.35
C LEU A 217 8.62 12.69 -1.81
N ALA A 218 8.12 13.87 -2.19
CA ALA A 218 8.64 15.15 -1.72
C ALA A 218 8.57 15.31 -0.19
N ARG A 219 7.51 14.80 0.44
CA ARG A 219 7.35 14.82 1.92
C ARG A 219 8.25 13.82 2.65
N ALA A 220 8.71 12.79 1.95
CA ALA A 220 9.51 11.70 2.51
C ALA A 220 11.01 11.85 2.26
N TYR A 221 11.38 12.63 1.23
CA TYR A 221 12.75 12.84 0.82
C TYR A 221 13.59 13.39 1.97
N TYR A 222 14.77 12.81 2.15
CA TYR A 222 15.55 12.93 3.39
C TYR A 222 16.82 13.75 3.25
N ARG A 223 17.07 14.28 2.04
CA ARG A 223 18.20 15.14 1.72
C ARG A 223 17.77 16.60 1.64
#